data_AF-A0A6A4CPC3-F1
#
_entry.id   AF-A0A6A4CPC3-F1
#
_cell.length_a   1.000
_cell.length_b   1.000
_cell.length_c   1.000
_cell.angle_alpha   90.00
_cell.angle_beta   90.00
_cell.angle_gamma   90.00
#
_symmetry.space_group_name_H-M   'P 1'
#
loop_
_entity.id
_entity.type
_entity.pdbx_description
1 polymer ?
#
loop_
_entity_poly.entity_id
_entity_poly.type
_entity_poly.pdbx_seq_one_letter_code
_entity_poly.pdbx_strand_id
1 'polypeptide(L)'
;MAHLHMELNNFLHEDPVMRTMQLKLLGSLSGPVQAPSSTANKLDAAIELLHLLEEAGFTTGAFDADDLFHLAIDEIRISAESLFNLLKPLRRREASERLLQTPGSLAPD
;
A
#
# COMPACT_ATOMS: atom_id res chain seq x y z
N MET A 1 -16.30 -8.15 2.87
CA MET A 1 -15.01 -8.77 3.24
C MET A 1 -14.13 -9.01 2.01
N ALA A 2 -14.65 -9.54 0.88
CA ALA A 2 -13.85 -9.73 -0.34
C ALA A 2 -13.69 -8.49 -1.23
N HIS A 3 -14.61 -7.52 -1.18
CA HIS A 3 -14.61 -6.39 -2.12
C HIS A 3 -13.35 -5.52 -2.04
N LEU A 4 -12.90 -5.12 -0.84
CA LEU A 4 -11.74 -4.25 -0.70
C LEU A 4 -10.42 -4.96 -1.09
N HIS A 5 -10.27 -6.24 -0.78
CA HIS A 5 -9.11 -7.02 -1.22
C HIS A 5 -9.13 -7.24 -2.74
N MET A 6 -10.32 -7.47 -3.32
CA MET A 6 -10.50 -7.59 -4.76
C MET A 6 -10.21 -6.27 -5.47
N GLU A 7 -10.67 -5.15 -4.91
CA GLU A 7 -10.47 -3.80 -5.44
C GLU A 7 -9.01 -3.37 -5.34
N LEU A 8 -8.34 -3.68 -4.23
CA LEU A 8 -6.89 -3.56 -4.12
C LEU A 8 -6.18 -4.41 -5.18
N ASN A 9 -6.51 -5.69 -5.30
CA ASN A 9 -5.88 -6.57 -6.29
C ASN A 9 -6.13 -6.10 -7.72
N ASN A 10 -7.34 -5.64 -8.02
CA ASN A 10 -7.70 -5.04 -9.30
C ASN A 10 -6.87 -3.79 -9.57
N PHE A 11 -6.74 -2.90 -8.58
CA PHE A 11 -5.93 -1.70 -8.69
C PHE A 11 -4.44 -2.03 -8.97
N LEU A 12 -3.87 -3.05 -8.32
CA LEU A 12 -2.49 -3.48 -8.59
C LEU A 12 -2.27 -3.98 -10.03
N HIS A 13 -3.33 -4.47 -10.69
CA HIS A 13 -3.27 -4.99 -12.06
C HIS A 13 -3.64 -3.96 -13.14
N GLU A 14 -4.60 -3.09 -12.84
CA GLU A 14 -5.15 -2.10 -13.78
C GLU A 14 -4.36 -0.79 -13.79
N ASP A 15 -3.80 -0.39 -12.65
CA ASP A 15 -3.07 0.87 -12.56
C ASP A 15 -1.71 0.79 -13.28
N PRO A 16 -1.38 1.73 -14.19
CA PRO A 16 -0.14 1.71 -14.96
C PRO A 16 1.11 1.70 -14.07
N VAL A 17 1.11 2.48 -13.00
CA VAL A 17 2.25 2.59 -12.07
C VAL A 17 2.43 1.27 -11.33
N MET A 18 1.34 0.70 -10.80
CA MET A 18 1.38 -0.55 -10.05
C MET A 18 1.79 -1.74 -10.93
N ARG A 19 1.33 -1.74 -12.19
CA ARG A 19 1.69 -2.76 -13.17
C ARG A 19 3.16 -2.67 -13.57
N THR A 20 3.67 -1.47 -13.81
CA THR A 20 5.09 -1.25 -14.11
C THR A 20 5.96 -1.78 -12.98
N MET A 21 5.62 -1.45 -11.73
CA MET A 21 6.39 -1.88 -10.55
C MET A 21 6.16 -3.35 -10.15
N GLN A 22 5.24 -4.05 -10.82
CA GLN A 22 4.88 -5.45 -10.55
C GLN A 22 4.65 -5.73 -9.07
N LEU A 23 3.84 -4.89 -8.44
CA LEU A 23 3.63 -4.95 -7.00
C LEU A 23 2.98 -6.26 -6.56
N LYS A 24 3.48 -6.79 -5.45
CA LYS A 24 2.93 -7.97 -4.80
C LYS A 24 2.77 -7.72 -3.32
N LEU A 25 1.62 -8.13 -2.79
CA LEU A 25 1.40 -8.12 -1.35
C LEU A 25 2.18 -9.30 -0.74
N LEU A 26 3.16 -9.01 0.11
CA LEU A 26 4.06 -10.02 0.68
C LEU A 26 3.44 -10.71 1.92
N GLY A 27 2.42 -10.09 2.54
CA GLY A 27 1.73 -10.63 3.72
C GLY A 27 0.55 -9.77 4.19
N SER A 28 0.29 -9.73 5.49
CA SER A 28 -0.72 -8.84 6.10
C SER A 28 -0.22 -7.39 6.14
N LEU A 29 -1.14 -6.42 5.97
CA LEU A 29 -0.83 -4.99 6.06
C LEU A 29 -0.34 -4.65 7.48
N SER A 30 0.97 -4.59 7.68
CA SER A 30 1.57 -4.43 9.00
C SER A 30 2.52 -3.23 9.04
N GLY A 31 2.01 -2.10 9.55
CA GLY A 31 2.79 -0.88 9.73
C GLY A 31 1.91 0.38 9.66
N PRO A 32 2.30 1.49 10.30
CA PRO A 32 1.71 2.79 10.04
C PRO A 32 2.11 3.25 8.63
N VAL A 33 1.13 3.36 7.74
CA VAL A 33 1.31 3.90 6.39
C VAL A 33 1.11 5.41 6.44
N GLN A 34 2.08 6.19 5.99
CA GLN A 34 2.05 7.63 5.80
C GLN A 34 1.31 8.00 4.51
N ALA A 35 0.70 9.18 4.47
CA ALA A 35 0.11 9.68 3.23
C ALA A 35 1.26 10.17 2.31
N PRO A 36 1.21 9.88 0.99
CA PRO A 36 2.13 10.50 0.06
C PRO A 36 1.93 12.01 0.08
N SER A 37 3.03 12.75 0.01
CA SER A 37 3.05 14.20 -0.03
C SER A 37 2.92 14.71 -1.48
N SER A 38 2.51 15.97 -1.61
CA SER A 38 2.42 16.64 -2.90
C SER A 38 3.81 17.08 -3.36
N THR A 39 4.61 16.15 -3.87
CA THR A 39 5.94 16.45 -4.39
C THR A 39 5.86 17.11 -5.77
N ALA A 40 6.80 18.02 -6.06
CA ALA A 40 6.91 18.71 -7.35
C ALA A 40 7.85 17.99 -8.34
N ASN A 41 8.52 16.93 -7.88
CA ASN A 41 9.55 16.20 -8.62
C ASN A 41 9.17 14.72 -8.73
N LYS A 42 9.44 14.11 -9.89
CA LYS A 42 9.10 12.72 -10.19
C LYS A 42 9.83 11.74 -9.28
N LEU A 43 11.12 11.97 -9.02
CA LEU A 43 11.90 11.07 -8.15
C LEU A 43 11.35 11.08 -6.73
N ASP A 44 11.01 12.25 -6.20
CA ASP A 44 10.43 12.37 -4.86
C ASP A 44 9.06 11.69 -4.79
N ALA A 45 8.22 11.83 -5.82
CA ALA A 45 6.95 11.10 -5.91
C ALA A 45 7.15 9.57 -5.93
N ALA A 46 8.15 9.08 -6.68
CA ALA A 46 8.47 7.66 -6.75
C ALA A 46 9.05 7.13 -5.42
N ILE A 47 9.91 7.90 -4.75
CA ILE A 47 10.45 7.56 -3.43
C ILE A 47 9.32 7.45 -2.40
N GLU A 48 8.39 8.40 -2.40
CA GLU A 48 7.24 8.35 -1.50
C GLU A 48 6.32 7.16 -1.77
N LEU A 49 6.10 6.83 -3.04
CA LEU A 49 5.39 5.61 -3.40
C LEU A 49 6.12 4.35 -2.88
N LEU A 50 7.44 4.28 -3.02
CA LEU A 50 8.23 3.15 -2.50
C LEU A 50 8.15 3.04 -0.98
N HIS A 51 8.26 4.15 -0.26
CA HIS A 51 8.09 4.16 1.21
C HIS A 51 6.68 3.71 1.61
N LEU A 52 5.64 4.19 0.92
CA LEU A 52 4.26 3.78 1.13
C LEU A 52 4.09 2.26 0.98
N LEU A 53 4.71 1.69 -0.04
CA LEU A 53 4.68 0.25 -0.32
C LEU A 53 5.38 -0.55 0.77
N GLU A 54 6.57 -0.13 1.19
CA GLU A 54 7.33 -0.76 2.26
C GLU A 54 6.55 -0.75 3.58
N GLU A 55 5.99 0.40 3.98
CA GLU A 55 5.19 0.55 5.20
C GLU A 55 3.90 -0.29 5.17
N ALA A 56 3.34 -0.49 3.99
CA ALA A 56 2.15 -1.30 3.78
C ALA A 56 2.45 -2.79 3.61
N GLY A 57 3.72 -3.21 3.53
CA GLY A 57 4.12 -4.60 3.36
C GLY A 57 3.99 -5.13 1.92
N PHE A 58 4.04 -4.23 0.94
CA PHE A 58 4.19 -4.59 -0.47
C PHE A 58 5.66 -4.76 -0.82
N THR A 59 5.91 -5.67 -1.76
CA THR A 59 7.19 -5.76 -2.44
C THR A 59 7.01 -5.38 -3.90
N THR A 60 8.01 -4.73 -4.48
CA THR A 60 8.09 -4.48 -5.92
C THR A 60 8.69 -5.70 -6.61
N GLY A 61 8.24 -6.00 -7.82
CA GLY A 61 8.92 -6.96 -8.69
C GLY A 61 10.17 -6.33 -9.32
N ALA A 62 10.81 -7.07 -10.22
CA ALA A 62 11.81 -6.47 -11.09
C ALA A 62 11.10 -5.56 -12.11
N PHE A 63 11.41 -4.28 -12.09
CA PHE A 63 10.88 -3.29 -13.04
C PHE A 63 11.98 -2.38 -13.57
N ASP A 64 11.78 -1.82 -14.76
CA ASP A 64 12.66 -0.79 -15.29
C ASP A 64 12.28 0.56 -14.68
N ALA A 65 13.26 1.25 -14.11
CA ALA A 65 13.03 2.59 -13.59
C ALA A 65 12.62 3.54 -14.73
N ASP A 66 13.16 3.39 -15.93
CA ASP A 66 12.82 4.26 -17.07
C ASP A 66 11.32 4.17 -17.40
N ASP A 67 10.73 2.98 -17.36
CA ASP A 67 9.28 2.78 -17.56
C ASP A 67 8.46 3.54 -16.50
N LEU A 68 8.90 3.54 -15.24
CA LEU A 68 8.25 4.29 -14.16
C LEU A 68 8.41 5.81 -14.36
N PHE A 69 9.60 6.27 -14.75
CA PHE A 69 9.89 7.69 -14.99
C PHE A 69 9.27 8.24 -16.28
N HIS A 70 8.89 7.35 -17.21
CA HIS A 70 8.14 7.70 -18.42
C HIS A 70 6.71 8.15 -18.11
N LEU A 71 6.12 7.66 -17.01
CA LEU A 71 4.80 8.06 -16.55
C LEU A 71 4.80 9.52 -16.08
N ALA A 72 3.64 10.17 -16.15
CA ALA A 72 3.47 11.53 -15.66
C ALA A 72 3.64 11.57 -14.12
N ILE A 73 4.17 12.69 -13.61
CA ILE A 73 4.27 12.87 -12.15
C ILE A 73 2.90 12.75 -11.47
N ASP A 74 1.86 13.27 -12.13
CA ASP A 74 0.49 13.21 -11.62
C ASP A 74 -0.03 11.77 -11.59
N GLU A 75 0.35 10.90 -12.54
CA GLU A 75 -0.01 9.47 -12.49
C GLU A 75 0.59 8.81 -11.26
N ILE A 76 1.90 8.98 -11.00
CA ILE A 76 2.56 8.41 -9.81
C ILE A 76 1.89 8.90 -8.52
N ARG A 77 1.57 10.19 -8.44
CA ARG A 77 0.93 10.79 -7.26
C ARG A 77 -0.50 10.30 -7.05
N ILE A 78 -1.30 10.28 -8.11
CA ILE A 78 -2.69 9.79 -8.06
C ILE A 78 -2.70 8.32 -7.68
N SER A 79 -1.80 7.50 -8.24
CA SER A 79 -1.70 6.09 -7.91
C SER A 79 -1.29 5.86 -6.45
N ALA A 80 -0.32 6.64 -5.94
CA ALA A 80 0.08 6.60 -4.53
C ALA A 80 -1.07 6.97 -3.59
N GLU A 81 -1.80 8.05 -3.89
CA GLU A 81 -2.94 8.49 -3.08
C GLU A 81 -4.09 7.48 -3.10
N SER A 82 -4.36 6.90 -4.29
CA SER A 82 -5.39 5.87 -4.48
C SER A 82 -5.06 4.61 -3.69
N LEU A 83 -3.79 4.18 -3.72
CA LEU A 83 -3.31 3.07 -2.90
C LEU A 83 -3.51 3.36 -1.41
N PHE A 84 -3.07 4.52 -0.93
CA PHE A 84 -3.24 4.91 0.47
C PHE A 84 -4.72 4.90 0.92
N ASN A 85 -5.62 5.37 0.06
CA ASN A 85 -7.06 5.36 0.33
C ASN A 85 -7.66 3.96 0.37
N LEU A 86 -7.19 3.02 -0.46
CA LEU A 86 -7.57 1.61 -0.40
C LEU A 86 -7.05 0.91 0.86
N LEU A 87 -5.87 1.30 1.35
CA LEU A 87 -5.25 0.73 2.55
C LEU A 87 -5.87 1.21 3.87
N LYS A 88 -6.40 2.44 3.92
CA LYS A 88 -7.08 3.02 5.09
C LYS A 88 -8.16 2.10 5.71
N PRO A 89 -9.18 1.65 4.97
CA PRO A 89 -10.25 0.82 5.53
C PRO A 89 -9.78 -0.59 5.88
N LEU A 90 -8.81 -1.14 5.12
CA LEU A 90 -8.22 -2.45 5.40
C LEU A 90 -7.53 -2.44 6.77
N ARG A 91 -6.65 -1.46 7.03
CA ARG A 91 -5.92 -1.38 8.32
C ARG A 91 -6.80 -1.01 9.53
N ARG A 92 -7.81 -0.14 9.36
CA ARG A 92 -8.74 0.20 10.45
C ARG A 92 -9.41 -1.05 11.02
N ARG A 93 -9.69 -2.05 10.17
CA ARG A 93 -10.39 -3.27 10.58
C ARG A 93 -9.46 -4.28 11.27
N GLU A 94 -8.22 -4.41 10.80
CA GLU A 94 -7.19 -5.28 11.39
C GLU A 94 -6.86 -4.88 12.84
N ALA A 95 -6.85 -3.57 13.11
CA ALA A 95 -6.66 -3.02 14.46
C ALA A 95 -7.86 -3.33 15.39
N SER A 96 -9.09 -3.35 14.87
CA SER A 96 -10.28 -3.70 15.64
C SER A 96 -10.42 -5.20 15.91
N GLU A 97 -9.93 -6.06 15.01
CA GLU A 97 -9.97 -7.52 15.19
C GLU A 97 -8.89 -8.02 16.17
N ARG A 98 -7.74 -7.34 16.29
CA ARG A 98 -6.73 -7.63 17.33
C ARG A 98 -7.19 -7.28 18.75
N LEU A 99 -8.05 -6.28 18.91
CA LEU A 99 -8.61 -5.90 20.22
C LEU A 99 -9.66 -6.88 20.76
N LEU A 100 -10.18 -7.78 19.91
CA LEU A 100 -11.12 -8.83 20.30
C LEU A 100 -10.44 -10.19 20.51
N GLN A 101 -9.11 -10.28 20.33
CA GLN A 101 -8.29 -11.49 20.50
C GLN A 101 -7.33 -11.42 21.69
N THR A 102 -7.73 -10.81 22.80
CA THR A 102 -7.17 -11.18 24.11
C THR A 102 -8.00 -12.33 24.69
N PRO A 103 -7.61 -13.61 24.51
CA PRO A 103 -8.15 -14.66 25.35
C PRO A 103 -7.57 -14.48 26.75
N GLY A 104 -8.44 -14.46 27.75
CA GLY A 104 -8.04 -14.40 29.15
C GLY A 104 -7.01 -15.48 29.48
N SER A 105 -5.90 -15.06 30.07
CA SER A 105 -4.91 -15.92 30.73
C SER A 105 -4.08 -14.97 31.60
N LEU A 106 -3.94 -15.10 32.91
CA LEU A 106 -4.29 -16.14 33.87
C LEU A 106 -4.12 -15.44 35.22
N ALA A 107 -5.14 -15.44 36.08
CA ALA A 107 -4.90 -15.25 37.51
C ALA A 107 -4.31 -16.56 38.05
N PRO A 108 -3.20 -16.55 38.80
CA PRO A 108 -2.93 -17.61 39.76
C PRO A 108 -3.37 -17.15 41.16
N ASP A 109 -3.93 -18.11 41.89
CA ASP A 109 -4.30 -18.07 43.32
C ASP A 109 -3.17 -17.57 44.25
#